data_AF-A0A381VQI0-F1
#
_entry.id   AF-A0A381VQI0-F1
#
_cell.length_a   1.000
_cell.length_b   1.000
_cell.length_c   1.000
_cell.angle_alpha   90.00
_cell.angle_beta   90.00
_cell.angle_gamma   90.00
#
_symmetry.space_group_name_H-M   'P 1'
#
loop_
_entity.id
_entity.type
_entity.pdbx_description
1 polymer ?
#
loop_
_entity_poly.entity_id
_entity_poly.type
_entity_poly.pdbx_seq_one_letter_code
_entity_poly.pdbx_strand_id
1 'polypeptide(L)'
;MATDINGYYVLSGIDLKEVTLIASYVGYKRFEKKINFNDDILDQNNSININIAMSIEALEILEIDVTAEEIERLNKIEPSRINLSPRMLKAQPALAEPDIFRTIQSLPGVLTNSELSTGLIIRGGNTDQNLILLDGITVYNPSHMGGIFSNFIVDAVKDAELIKGGYNAEYG
;
A
#
# COMPACT_ATOMS: atom_id res chain seq x y z
N MET A 1 2.50 -30.60 -5.79
CA MET A 1 3.05 -30.95 -7.12
C MET A 1 2.48 -29.96 -8.13
N ALA A 2 3.22 -29.62 -9.19
CA ALA A 2 2.84 -28.62 -10.18
C ALA A 2 2.86 -29.21 -11.59
N THR A 3 2.02 -28.69 -12.48
CA THR A 3 2.02 -29.07 -13.90
C THR A 3 3.27 -28.56 -14.61
N ASP A 4 3.58 -29.12 -15.77
CA ASP A 4 4.54 -28.50 -16.69
C ASP A 4 3.96 -27.24 -17.37
N ILE A 5 4.75 -26.63 -18.25
CA ILE A 5 4.37 -25.43 -19.03
C ILE A 5 3.17 -25.66 -19.97
N ASN A 6 2.89 -26.91 -20.31
CA ASN A 6 1.80 -27.31 -21.20
C ASN A 6 0.57 -27.79 -20.42
N GLY A 7 0.60 -27.73 -19.08
CA GLY A 7 -0.49 -28.17 -18.21
C GLY A 7 -0.54 -29.68 -17.98
N TYR A 8 0.47 -30.43 -18.41
CA TYR A 8 0.50 -31.89 -18.21
C TYR A 8 1.04 -32.24 -16.82
N TYR A 9 0.46 -33.28 -16.24
CA TYR A 9 0.91 -33.84 -14.98
C TYR A 9 0.55 -35.33 -14.88
N VAL A 10 1.45 -36.13 -14.29
CA VAL A 10 1.25 -37.57 -14.08
C VAL A 10 1.43 -37.87 -12.60
N LEU A 11 0.42 -38.50 -12.01
CA LEU A 11 0.50 -39.08 -10.67
C LEU A 11 0.62 -40.60 -10.80
N SER A 12 1.67 -41.15 -10.20
CA SER A 12 1.95 -42.58 -10.16
C SER A 12 2.06 -43.08 -8.73
N GLY A 13 1.83 -44.38 -8.50
CA GLY A 13 1.98 -45.01 -7.17
C GLY A 13 0.86 -44.64 -6.19
N ILE A 14 -0.38 -44.54 -6.69
CA ILE A 14 -1.56 -44.32 -5.84
C ILE A 14 -2.11 -45.69 -5.41
N ASP A 15 -1.83 -46.08 -4.16
CA ASP A 15 -2.30 -47.35 -3.58
C ASP A 15 -3.68 -47.21 -2.88
N LEU A 16 -4.29 -46.03 -2.95
CA LEU A 16 -5.57 -45.72 -2.32
C LEU A 16 -6.72 -46.02 -3.29
N LYS A 17 -7.75 -46.70 -2.78
CA LYS A 17 -8.94 -47.09 -3.56
C LYS A 17 -9.84 -45.91 -3.93
N GLU A 18 -9.90 -44.91 -3.07
CA GLU A 18 -10.65 -43.67 -3.28
C GLU A 18 -9.76 -42.48 -3.00
N VAL A 19 -9.70 -41.55 -3.94
CA VAL A 19 -8.95 -40.29 -3.79
C VAL A 19 -9.79 -39.12 -4.26
N THR A 20 -9.51 -37.94 -3.73
CA THR A 20 -10.06 -36.69 -4.26
C THR A 20 -8.95 -35.94 -4.98
N LEU A 21 -9.07 -35.81 -6.29
CA LEU A 21 -8.21 -34.95 -7.08
C LEU A 21 -8.62 -33.51 -6.87
N ILE A 22 -7.66 -32.70 -6.43
CA ILE A 22 -7.81 -31.27 -6.22
C ILE A 22 -6.84 -30.56 -7.16
N ALA A 23 -7.36 -29.67 -8.00
CA ALA A 23 -6.54 -28.77 -8.81
C ALA A 23 -6.89 -27.31 -8.49
N SER A 24 -5.87 -26.47 -8.37
CA SER A 24 -6.00 -25.06 -8.03
C SER A 24 -5.03 -24.23 -8.84
N TYR A 25 -5.50 -23.08 -9.34
CA TYR A 25 -4.68 -22.08 -10.00
C TYR A 25 -5.20 -20.68 -9.64
N VAL A 26 -4.30 -19.70 -9.57
CA VAL A 26 -4.65 -18.33 -9.18
C VAL A 26 -5.66 -17.75 -10.18
N GLY A 27 -6.76 -17.19 -9.66
CA GLY A 27 -7.84 -16.61 -10.48
C GLY A 27 -8.86 -17.62 -11.02
N TYR A 28 -8.81 -18.88 -10.56
CA TYR A 28 -9.77 -19.92 -10.94
C TYR A 28 -10.35 -20.60 -9.70
N LYS A 29 -11.60 -21.03 -9.83
CA LYS A 29 -12.26 -21.85 -8.81
C LYS A 29 -11.55 -23.18 -8.68
N ARG A 30 -11.30 -23.59 -7.43
CA ARG A 30 -10.72 -24.90 -7.10
C ARG A 30 -11.58 -26.02 -7.70
N PHE A 31 -10.95 -26.88 -8.48
CA PHE A 31 -11.57 -28.07 -9.04
C PHE A 31 -11.40 -29.25 -8.08
N GLU A 32 -12.50 -29.94 -7.79
CA GLU A 32 -12.50 -31.15 -6.97
C GLU A 32 -13.24 -32.27 -7.68
N LYS A 33 -12.60 -33.45 -7.77
CA LYS A 33 -13.22 -34.65 -8.34
C LYS A 33 -12.85 -35.88 -7.52
N LYS A 34 -13.86 -36.61 -7.05
CA LYS A 34 -13.66 -37.93 -6.43
C LYS A 34 -13.38 -38.97 -7.51
N ILE A 35 -12.37 -39.78 -7.29
CA ILE A 35 -11.93 -40.86 -8.17
C ILE A 35 -12.01 -42.15 -7.36
N ASN A 36 -12.74 -43.13 -7.88
CA ASN A 36 -12.81 -44.48 -7.34
C ASN A 36 -12.06 -45.42 -8.30
N PHE A 37 -11.02 -46.08 -7.80
CA PHE A 37 -10.22 -47.02 -8.58
C PHE A 37 -10.79 -48.45 -8.54
N ASN A 38 -11.96 -48.68 -7.92
CA ASN A 38 -12.65 -49.97 -7.94
C ASN A 38 -13.63 -50.14 -9.13
N ASP A 39 -13.86 -49.11 -9.93
CA ASP A 39 -14.76 -49.18 -11.08
C ASP A 39 -14.06 -49.70 -12.35
N ASP A 40 -14.82 -50.37 -13.23
CA ASP A 40 -14.41 -50.91 -14.56
C ASP A 40 -13.94 -49.83 -15.58
N ILE A 41 -13.61 -48.62 -15.13
CA ILE A 41 -13.26 -47.45 -15.97
C ILE A 41 -11.73 -47.34 -16.15
N LEU A 42 -10.96 -48.30 -15.61
CA LEU A 42 -9.51 -48.35 -15.75
C LEU A 42 -9.11 -48.87 -17.13
N ASP A 43 -8.24 -48.13 -17.82
CA ASP A 43 -7.61 -48.61 -19.04
C ASP A 43 -6.73 -49.84 -18.75
N GLN A 44 -6.28 -50.56 -19.79
CA GLN A 44 -5.45 -51.78 -19.68
C GLN A 44 -4.17 -51.62 -18.82
N ASN A 45 -3.76 -50.39 -18.52
CA ASN A 45 -2.62 -50.02 -17.68
C ASN A 45 -2.99 -49.45 -16.29
N ASN A 46 -4.23 -49.61 -15.82
CA ASN A 46 -4.74 -49.03 -14.57
C ASN A 46 -4.57 -47.50 -14.47
N SER A 47 -4.61 -46.81 -15.61
CA SER A 47 -4.48 -45.35 -15.70
C SER A 47 -5.82 -44.68 -15.94
N ILE A 48 -5.98 -43.46 -15.40
CA ILE A 48 -7.15 -42.60 -15.67
C ILE A 48 -6.63 -41.27 -16.24
N ASN A 49 -7.11 -40.93 -17.43
CA ASN A 49 -6.85 -39.62 -18.04
C ASN A 49 -7.95 -38.63 -17.68
N ILE A 50 -7.58 -37.47 -17.12
CA ILE A 50 -8.53 -36.44 -16.69
C ILE A 50 -8.13 -35.10 -17.30
N ASN A 51 -9.00 -34.57 -18.16
CA ASN A 51 -8.90 -33.19 -18.64
C ASN A 51 -9.64 -32.27 -17.68
N ILE A 52 -8.94 -31.28 -17.12
CA ILE A 52 -9.49 -30.34 -16.14
C ILE A 52 -9.76 -29.01 -16.84
N ALA A 53 -11.03 -28.63 -16.94
CA ALA A 53 -11.43 -27.29 -17.35
C ALA A 53 -11.88 -26.53 -16.10
N MET A 54 -11.14 -25.47 -15.73
CA MET A 54 -11.45 -24.65 -14.54
C MET A 54 -12.24 -23.41 -14.94
N SER A 55 -13.17 -23.00 -14.08
CA SER A 55 -13.91 -21.75 -14.24
C SER A 55 -13.14 -20.60 -13.59
N ILE A 56 -13.06 -19.46 -14.28
CA ILE A 56 -12.46 -18.24 -13.73
C ILE A 56 -13.28 -17.80 -12.51
N GLU A 57 -12.59 -17.51 -11.42
CA GLU A 57 -13.16 -16.90 -10.23
C GLU A 57 -12.37 -15.62 -9.99
N ALA A 58 -13.04 -14.48 -10.17
CA ALA A 58 -12.43 -13.19 -9.94
C ALA A 58 -11.94 -13.17 -8.49
N LEU A 59 -10.63 -13.04 -8.32
CA LEU A 59 -10.05 -12.71 -7.03
C LEU A 59 -10.58 -11.33 -6.69
N GLU A 60 -11.56 -11.24 -5.80
CA GLU A 60 -11.73 -10.03 -5.00
C GLU A 60 -10.45 -9.93 -4.17
N ILE A 61 -9.49 -9.19 -4.73
CA ILE A 61 -8.33 -8.74 -3.98
C ILE A 61 -8.92 -7.80 -2.93
N LEU A 62 -9.22 -8.33 -1.74
CA LEU A 62 -9.37 -7.49 -0.56
C LEU A 62 -8.12 -6.61 -0.55
N GLU A 63 -8.32 -5.31 -0.56
CA GLU A 63 -7.29 -4.29 -0.47
C GLU A 63 -6.23 -4.70 0.57
N ILE A 64 -5.13 -5.29 0.09
CA ILE A 64 -3.96 -5.60 0.92
C ILE A 64 -3.16 -4.29 0.94
N ASP A 65 -3.66 -3.31 1.68
CA ASP A 65 -2.92 -2.05 1.88
C ASP A 65 -3.32 -1.40 3.22
N VAL A 66 -3.19 -2.16 4.33
CA VAL A 66 -3.19 -1.58 5.68
C VAL A 66 -2.28 -2.36 6.65
N THR A 67 -2.11 -3.67 6.48
CA THR A 67 -1.40 -4.52 7.48
C THR A 67 0.12 -4.55 7.33
N ALA A 68 0.66 -4.42 6.12
CA ALA A 68 2.12 -4.38 5.91
C ALA A 68 2.74 -3.10 6.49
N GLU A 69 2.06 -1.96 6.31
CA GLU A 69 2.48 -0.66 6.84
C GLU A 69 2.44 -0.64 8.38
N GLU A 70 1.46 -1.31 9.01
CA GLU A 70 1.35 -1.41 10.47
C GLU A 70 2.51 -2.22 11.10
N ILE A 71 2.92 -3.34 10.47
CA ILE A 71 4.04 -4.17 10.96
C ILE A 71 5.39 -3.48 10.73
N GLU A 72 5.57 -2.76 9.61
CA GLU A 72 6.81 -2.01 9.39
C GLU A 72 6.93 -0.81 10.35
N ARG A 73 5.82 -0.13 10.65
CA ARG A 73 5.74 0.97 11.62
C ARG A 73 6.07 0.54 13.06
N LEU A 74 5.75 -0.70 13.44
CA LEU A 74 6.14 -1.26 14.75
C LEU A 74 7.66 -1.49 14.86
N ASN A 75 8.35 -1.73 13.74
CA ASN A 75 9.78 -2.02 13.70
C ASN A 75 10.66 -0.79 13.38
N LYS A 76 10.09 0.27 12.80
CA LYS A 76 10.76 1.56 12.55
C LYS A 76 9.97 2.70 13.18
N ILE A 77 10.15 2.90 14.48
CA ILE A 77 9.60 4.08 15.16
C ILE A 77 10.50 5.26 14.81
N GLU A 78 10.08 6.11 13.87
CA GLU A 78 10.71 7.39 13.58
C GLU A 78 9.91 8.54 14.22
N PRO A 79 10.18 8.92 15.48
CA PRO A 79 9.33 9.88 16.21
C PRO A 79 9.38 11.30 15.64
N SER A 80 10.35 11.59 14.76
CA SER A 80 10.48 12.88 14.09
C SER A 80 9.80 12.92 12.73
N ARG A 81 9.26 11.79 12.22
CA ARG A 81 8.56 11.67 10.95
C ARG A 81 7.06 11.59 11.18
N ILE A 82 6.30 12.40 10.46
CA ILE A 82 4.84 12.44 10.52
C ILE A 82 4.30 12.39 9.09
N ASN A 83 3.56 11.34 8.78
CA ASN A 83 2.81 11.23 7.53
C ASN A 83 1.46 11.93 7.71
N LEU A 84 1.17 12.85 6.78
CA LEU A 84 -0.07 13.58 6.68
C LEU A 84 -0.92 12.94 5.58
N SER A 85 -1.90 12.12 5.98
CA SER A 85 -2.81 11.54 5.01
C SER A 85 -3.71 12.61 4.37
N PRO A 86 -4.20 12.41 3.13
CA PRO A 86 -5.17 13.31 2.51
C PRO A 86 -6.41 13.55 3.39
N ARG A 87 -6.84 12.53 4.14
CA ARG A 87 -7.94 12.66 5.10
C ARG A 87 -7.63 13.64 6.22
N MET A 88 -6.41 13.63 6.76
CA MET A 88 -5.98 14.58 7.79
C MET A 88 -5.93 16.01 7.23
N LEU A 89 -5.36 16.19 6.03
CA LEU A 89 -5.28 17.49 5.37
C LEU A 89 -6.68 18.09 5.14
N LYS A 90 -7.64 17.28 4.69
CA LYS A 90 -9.02 17.71 4.43
C LYS A 90 -9.85 17.93 5.70
N ALA A 91 -9.51 17.27 6.80
CA ALA A 91 -10.23 17.39 8.07
C ALA A 91 -9.80 18.62 8.88
N GLN A 92 -8.66 19.24 8.56
CA GLN A 92 -8.18 20.42 9.26
C GLN A 92 -9.10 21.62 9.01
N PRO A 93 -9.53 22.34 10.06
CA PRO A 93 -10.29 23.58 9.88
C PRO A 93 -9.51 24.59 9.05
N ALA A 94 -10.15 25.09 8.00
CA ALA A 94 -9.60 26.05 7.07
C ALA A 94 -10.36 27.38 7.14
N LEU A 95 -9.66 28.48 6.90
CA LEU A 95 -10.28 29.80 6.76
C LEU A 95 -11.03 29.96 5.43
N ALA A 96 -10.51 29.35 4.37
CA ALA A 96 -11.12 29.36 3.04
C ALA A 96 -11.03 27.97 2.41
N GLU A 97 -9.82 27.46 2.22
CA GLU A 97 -9.53 26.16 1.62
C GLU A 97 -8.58 25.34 2.50
N PRO A 98 -8.67 23.99 2.47
CA PRO A 98 -7.70 23.13 3.13
C PRO A 98 -6.27 23.51 2.74
N ASP A 99 -5.39 23.60 3.73
CA ASP A 99 -4.02 24.06 3.54
C ASP A 99 -3.03 23.15 4.27
N ILE A 100 -1.98 22.73 3.57
CA ILE A 100 -0.99 21.79 4.09
C ILE A 100 -0.19 22.42 5.23
N PHE A 101 0.18 23.70 5.10
CA PHE A 101 1.00 24.36 6.11
C PHE A 101 0.20 24.62 7.38
N ARG A 102 -1.10 24.91 7.27
CA ARG A 102 -2.00 24.96 8.45
C ARG A 102 -2.15 23.62 9.15
N THR A 103 -2.17 22.54 8.39
CA THR A 103 -2.17 21.20 8.99
C THR A 103 -0.86 20.95 9.74
N ILE A 104 0.28 21.25 9.12
CA ILE A 104 1.61 21.13 9.74
C ILE A 104 1.73 22.01 11.00
N GLN A 105 1.22 23.24 10.98
CA GLN A 105 1.24 24.18 12.11
C GLN A 105 0.46 23.67 13.34
N SER A 106 -0.51 22.76 13.15
CA SER A 106 -1.22 22.14 14.28
C SER A 106 -0.45 21.01 14.96
N LEU A 107 0.66 20.57 14.36
CA LEU A 107 1.46 19.48 14.91
C LEU A 107 2.37 19.97 16.05
N PRO A 108 2.56 19.16 17.10
CA PRO A 108 3.47 19.51 18.18
C PRO A 108 4.91 19.78 17.71
N GLY A 109 5.52 20.85 18.23
CA GLY A 109 6.88 21.26 17.87
C GLY A 109 6.98 22.05 16.56
N VAL A 110 5.84 22.44 15.98
CA VAL A 110 5.73 23.42 14.90
C VAL A 110 5.10 24.69 15.47
N LEU A 111 5.77 25.82 15.30
CA LEU A 111 5.30 27.14 15.68
C LEU A 111 5.08 27.99 14.41
N THR A 112 4.34 29.08 14.56
CA THR A 112 4.15 30.09 13.52
C THR A 112 4.43 31.48 14.08
N ASN A 113 4.87 32.41 13.22
CA ASN A 113 5.07 33.82 13.57
C ASN A 113 3.77 34.55 13.88
N SER A 114 2.65 34.14 13.25
CA SER A 114 1.32 34.68 13.49
C SER A 114 0.25 33.73 12.96
N GLU A 115 -0.99 33.87 13.46
CA GLU A 115 -2.12 33.06 13.00
C GLU A 115 -2.38 33.20 11.50
N LEU A 116 -2.08 34.37 10.91
CA LEU A 116 -2.26 34.59 9.48
C LEU A 116 -1.07 34.14 8.64
N SER A 117 0.07 33.80 9.22
CA SER A 117 1.26 33.38 8.46
C SER A 117 1.32 31.87 8.26
N THR A 118 1.73 31.43 7.07
CA THR A 118 2.12 30.04 6.76
C THR A 118 3.59 29.74 7.07
N GLY A 119 4.29 30.66 7.75
CA GLY A 119 5.65 30.41 8.22
C GLY A 119 5.69 29.19 9.15
N LEU A 120 6.66 28.31 8.93
CA LEU A 120 6.88 27.11 9.73
C LEU A 120 8.13 27.29 10.59
N ILE A 121 8.00 27.26 11.90
CA ILE A 121 9.13 27.28 12.85
C ILE A 121 9.18 25.90 13.49
N ILE A 122 10.08 25.05 13.02
CA ILE A 122 10.18 23.66 13.47
C ILE A 122 11.30 23.55 14.49
N ARG A 123 10.98 23.11 15.72
CA ARG A 123 11.95 22.93 16.82
C ARG A 123 12.87 24.15 17.06
N GLY A 124 12.35 25.35 16.85
CA GLY A 124 13.09 26.61 17.06
C GLY A 124 13.91 27.11 15.86
N GLY A 125 13.89 26.40 14.73
CA GLY A 125 14.45 26.90 13.47
C GLY A 125 13.62 28.04 12.88
N ASN A 126 14.27 28.95 12.16
CA ASN A 126 13.60 30.06 11.49
C ASN A 126 12.81 29.59 10.26
N THR A 127 11.88 30.41 9.77
CA THR A 127 10.97 30.04 8.67
C THR A 127 11.67 29.73 7.35
N ASP A 128 12.88 30.26 7.15
CA ASP A 128 13.75 30.07 5.98
C ASP A 128 14.68 28.85 6.11
N GLN A 129 14.63 28.12 7.23
CA GLN A 129 15.47 26.95 7.50
C GLN A 129 14.76 25.62 7.21
N ASN A 130 13.58 25.66 6.62
CA ASN A 130 12.85 24.46 6.21
C ASN A 130 13.15 24.14 4.74
N LEU A 131 13.53 22.89 4.47
CA LEU A 131 13.54 22.35 3.11
C LEU A 131 12.13 21.86 2.75
N ILE A 132 11.60 22.38 1.65
CA ILE A 132 10.27 22.01 1.16
C ILE A 132 10.43 21.43 -0.24
N LEU A 133 9.96 20.21 -0.41
CA LEU A 133 10.08 19.44 -1.63
C LEU A 133 8.69 19.12 -2.19
N LEU A 134 8.53 19.23 -3.51
CA LEU A 134 7.41 18.69 -4.26
C LEU A 134 7.97 17.72 -5.29
N ASP A 135 7.61 16.44 -5.20
CA ASP A 135 8.16 15.38 -6.06
C ASP A 135 9.70 15.37 -6.08
N GLY A 136 10.33 15.64 -4.93
CA GLY A 136 11.79 15.71 -4.77
C GLY A 136 12.44 17.02 -5.24
N ILE A 137 11.65 17.99 -5.74
CA ILE A 137 12.16 19.27 -6.24
C ILE A 137 11.96 20.37 -5.20
N THR A 138 13.00 21.16 -4.93
CA THR A 138 12.96 22.26 -3.97
C THR A 138 12.00 23.37 -4.38
N VAL A 139 11.12 23.75 -3.45
CA VAL A 139 10.17 24.85 -3.58
C VAL A 139 10.59 26.03 -2.68
N TYR A 140 11.19 27.06 -3.27
CA TYR A 140 11.73 28.21 -2.52
C TYR A 140 10.65 29.19 -2.02
N ASN A 141 9.58 29.37 -2.79
CA ASN A 141 8.46 30.22 -2.39
C ASN A 141 7.18 29.38 -2.37
N PRO A 142 6.92 28.65 -1.28
CA PRO A 142 5.82 27.72 -1.15
C PRO A 142 4.51 28.39 -0.72
N SER A 143 4.41 29.72 -0.79
CA SER A 143 3.25 30.48 -0.32
C SER A 143 2.82 31.58 -1.29
N HIS A 144 1.58 32.01 -1.17
CA HIS A 144 1.01 33.14 -1.90
C HIS A 144 0.22 34.08 -0.97
N MET A 145 -0.31 35.18 -1.54
CA MET A 145 -1.04 36.21 -0.81
C MET A 145 -0.27 36.76 0.40
N GLY A 146 1.04 37.00 0.23
CA GLY A 146 1.89 37.53 1.31
C GLY A 146 2.19 36.52 2.43
N GLY A 147 2.04 35.22 2.17
CA GLY A 147 2.32 34.16 3.15
C GLY A 147 1.10 33.77 3.99
N ILE A 148 -0.11 33.95 3.47
CA ILE A 148 -1.36 33.60 4.17
C ILE A 148 -1.81 32.18 3.85
N PHE A 149 -1.49 31.68 2.66
CA PHE A 149 -1.75 30.32 2.24
C PHE A 149 -0.55 29.73 1.50
N SER A 150 -0.43 28.42 1.55
CA SER A 150 0.52 27.63 0.80
C SER A 150 0.12 27.50 -0.67
N ASN A 151 1.08 27.17 -1.53
CA ASN A 151 0.85 27.01 -2.98
C ASN A 151 0.35 25.60 -3.36
N PHE A 152 0.08 24.73 -2.38
CA PHE A 152 -0.23 23.34 -2.62
C PHE A 152 -1.73 23.10 -2.65
N ILE A 153 -2.22 22.55 -3.76
CA ILE A 153 -3.62 22.15 -3.90
C ILE A 153 -3.81 20.81 -3.19
N VAL A 154 -4.46 20.82 -2.03
CA VAL A 154 -4.63 19.61 -1.18
C VAL A 154 -5.28 18.44 -1.94
N ASP A 155 -6.21 18.73 -2.86
CA ASP A 155 -6.85 17.68 -3.68
C ASP A 155 -5.91 17.00 -4.69
N ALA A 156 -4.79 17.63 -5.03
CA ALA A 156 -3.78 17.08 -5.93
C ALA A 156 -2.68 16.32 -5.18
N VAL A 157 -2.67 16.36 -3.85
CA VAL A 157 -1.62 15.75 -3.03
C VAL A 157 -2.05 14.34 -2.59
N LYS A 158 -1.27 13.35 -3.02
CA LYS A 158 -1.46 11.94 -2.63
C LYS A 158 -1.03 11.68 -1.19
N ASP A 159 0.12 12.23 -0.82
CA ASP A 159 0.73 12.11 0.50
C ASP A 159 1.59 13.33 0.80
N ALA A 160 1.73 13.67 2.08
CA ALA A 160 2.64 14.70 2.55
C ALA A 160 3.36 14.19 3.80
N GLU A 161 4.62 14.55 3.92
CA GLU A 161 5.48 14.10 5.01
C GLU A 161 6.18 15.26 5.68
N LEU A 162 6.23 15.23 7.01
CA LEU A 162 7.01 16.16 7.82
C LEU A 162 8.11 15.40 8.54
N ILE A 163 9.37 15.76 8.28
CA ILE A 163 10.55 15.26 9.00
C ILE A 163 11.12 16.41 9.84
N LYS A 164 10.98 16.33 11.17
CA LYS A 164 11.40 17.38 12.11
C LYS A 164 12.84 17.20 12.64
N GLY A 165 13.52 16.12 12.25
CA GLY A 165 14.88 15.79 12.66
C GLY A 165 15.23 14.34 12.37
N GLY A 166 16.52 13.99 12.46
CA GLY A 166 17.00 12.66 12.05
C GLY A 166 16.80 12.39 10.56
N TYR A 167 16.73 13.45 9.74
CA TYR A 167 16.69 13.34 8.29
C TYR A 167 18.02 12.80 7.73
N ASN A 168 17.95 12.12 6.59
CA ASN A 168 19.12 11.59 5.90
C ASN A 168 20.03 12.71 5.39
N ALA A 169 21.31 12.39 5.17
CA ALA A 169 22.31 13.34 4.65
C ALA A 169 21.97 13.95 3.28
N GLU A 170 21.06 13.32 2.52
CA GLU A 170 20.57 13.86 1.24
C GLU A 170 19.78 15.17 1.39
N TYR A 171 19.27 15.47 2.60
CA TYR A 171 18.51 16.67 2.91
C TYR A 171 19.34 17.77 3.59
N GLY A 172 20.65 17.54 3.80
CA GLY A 172 21.59 18.48 4.44
C GLY A 172 22.20 17.95 5.73
#